data_AF-A0A151UB47-F1
#
_entry.id   AF-A0A151UB47-F1
#
_cell.length_a   1.000
_cell.length_b   1.000
_cell.length_c   1.000
_cell.angle_alpha   90.00
_cell.angle_beta   90.00
_cell.angle_gamma   90.00
#
_symmetry.space_group_name_H-M   'P 1'
#
loop_
_entity.id
_entity.type
_entity.pdbx_description
1 polymer ?
#
loop_
_entity_poly.entity_id
_entity_poly.type
_entity_poly.pdbx_seq_one_letter_code
_entity_poly.pdbx_strand_id
1 'polypeptide(L)' 'MVMMGLGRLVVSLKSKIRSLKLKKPYYDKMEKSESMRVEIRSKKARKLIEETLKIADSPKSRTFTL' A
#
# COMPACT_ATOMS: atom_id res chain seq x y z
N MET A 1 -20.71 -43.27 -2.22
CA MET A 1 -20.09 -42.34 -1.24
C MET A 1 -18.72 -41.82 -1.74
N VAL A 2 -18.63 -41.36 -3.01
CA VAL A 2 -17.35 -40.90 -3.61
C VAL A 2 -17.43 -39.42 -4.03
N MET A 3 -18.62 -38.91 -4.32
CA MET A 3 -18.83 -37.49 -4.67
C MET A 3 -18.47 -36.50 -3.55
N MET A 4 -18.65 -36.86 -2.28
CA MET A 4 -18.31 -35.98 -1.14
C MET A 4 -16.79 -35.77 -0.95
N GLY A 5 -15.96 -36.73 -1.39
CA GLY A 5 -14.51 -36.68 -1.24
C GLY A 5 -13.86 -35.70 -2.22
N LEU A 6 -14.26 -35.75 -3.50
CA LEU A 6 -13.76 -34.80 -4.51
C LEU A 6 -14.17 -33.35 -4.19
N GLY A 7 -15.39 -33.15 -3.68
CA GLY A 7 -15.86 -31.83 -3.23
C GLY A 7 -14.97 -31.19 -2.17
N ARG A 8 -14.49 -31.98 -1.19
CA ARG A 8 -13.55 -31.49 -0.16
C ARG A 8 -12.18 -31.12 -0.74
N LEU A 9 -11.70 -31.85 -1.75
CA LEU A 9 -10.41 -31.60 -2.38
C LEU A 9 -10.42 -30.32 -3.23
N VAL A 10 -11.49 -30.08 -4.00
CA VAL A 10 -11.60 -28.83 -4.78
C VAL A 10 -11.76 -27.60 -3.89
N VAL A 11 -12.46 -27.74 -2.76
CA VAL A 11 -12.61 -26.65 -1.77
C VAL A 11 -11.27 -26.36 -1.08
N SER A 12 -10.50 -27.39 -0.71
CA SER A 12 -9.18 -27.20 -0.08
C SER A 12 -8.17 -26.60 -1.05
N LEU A 13 -8.19 -27.02 -2.32
CA LEU A 13 -7.36 -26.46 -3.38
C LEU A 13 -7.73 -24.99 -3.67
N LYS A 14 -9.02 -24.67 -3.76
CA LYS A 14 -9.52 -23.29 -3.95
C LYS A 14 -9.14 -22.38 -2.78
N SER A 15 -9.21 -22.88 -1.56
CA SER A 15 -8.78 -22.19 -0.35
C SER A 15 -7.27 -21.87 -0.37
N LYS A 16 -6.42 -22.87 -0.68
CA LYS A 16 -4.97 -22.68 -0.80
C LYS A 16 -4.60 -21.66 -1.88
N ILE A 17 -5.22 -21.73 -3.06
CA ILE A 17 -4.98 -20.76 -4.14
C ILE A 17 -5.38 -19.33 -3.73
N ARG A 18 -6.51 -19.17 -3.01
CA ARG A 18 -6.95 -17.85 -2.51
C ARG A 18 -5.98 -17.28 -1.46
N SER A 19 -5.45 -18.13 -0.58
CA SER A 19 -4.47 -17.72 0.44
C SER A 19 -3.12 -17.31 -0.16
N LEU A 20 -2.71 -17.93 -1.27
CA LEU A 20 -1.51 -17.57 -2.02
C LEU A 20 -1.65 -16.22 -2.75
N LYS A 21 -2.87 -15.83 -3.14
CA LYS A 21 -3.14 -14.52 -3.76
C LYS A 21 -3.24 -13.36 -2.77
N LEU A 22 -3.22 -13.62 -1.46
CA LEU A 22 -3.54 -12.62 -0.42
C LEU A 22 -2.33 -11.98 0.29
N LYS A 23 -1.10 -12.19 -0.17
CA LYS A 23 0.07 -11.57 0.48
C LYS A 23 1.05 -10.98 -0.50
N LYS A 24 0.63 -9.93 -1.19
CA LYS A 24 1.54 -8.83 -1.52
C LYS A 24 0.84 -7.54 -1.09
N PRO A 25 1.42 -6.73 -0.19
CA PRO A 25 0.96 -5.36 -0.08
C PRO A 25 1.10 -4.74 -1.48
N TYR A 26 0.08 -3.98 -1.91
CA TYR A 26 0.02 -3.41 -3.25
C TYR A 26 1.21 -2.47 -3.55
N TYR A 27 1.94 -2.07 -2.50
CA TYR A 27 3.21 -1.36 -2.57
C TYR A 27 4.16 -1.89 -1.49
N ASP A 28 5.43 -2.08 -1.85
CA ASP A 28 6.50 -2.15 -0.87
C ASP A 28 6.58 -0.80 -0.16
N LYS A 29 6.26 -0.79 1.14
CA LYS A 29 6.42 0.41 1.96
C LYS A 29 7.92 0.58 2.19
N MET A 30 8.59 1.27 1.27
CA MET A 30 10.00 1.61 1.45
C MET A 30 10.12 2.46 2.72
N GLU A 31 10.91 1.98 3.69
CA GLU A 31 11.26 2.80 4.83
C GLU A 31 12.08 4.01 4.36
N LYS A 32 11.91 5.13 5.06
CA LYS A 32 12.63 6.36 4.75
C LYS A 32 14.14 6.11 4.87
N SER A 33 14.90 6.39 3.82
CA SER A 33 16.37 6.33 3.85
C SER A 33 16.93 7.28 4.92
N GLU A 34 18.10 6.97 5.47
CA GLU A 34 18.73 7.82 6.49
C GLU A 34 18.95 9.26 6.00
N SER A 35 19.35 9.44 4.74
CA SER A 35 19.53 10.75 4.11
C SER A 35 18.24 11.59 4.16
N MET A 36 17.10 10.97 3.86
CA MET A 36 15.80 11.64 3.91
C MET A 36 15.39 11.98 5.34
N ARG A 37 15.80 11.20 6.35
CA ARG A 37 15.56 11.52 7.77
C ARG A 37 16.37 12.73 8.23
N VAL A 38 17.60 12.89 7.72
CA VAL A 38 18.47 14.03 8.03
C VAL A 38 17.91 15.31 7.42
N GLU A 39 17.45 15.28 6.17
CA GLU A 39 16.90 16.45 5.48
C GLU A 39 15.54 16.92 6.03
N ILE A 40 14.68 15.98 6.47
CA ILE A 40 13.37 16.28 7.06
C ILE A 40 13.48 16.94 8.45
N ARG A 41 14.64 16.93 9.12
CA ARG A 41 14.79 17.61 10.43
C ARG A 41 14.54 19.12 10.35
N SER A 42 14.69 19.72 9.18
CA SER A 42 14.36 21.14 8.97
C SER A 42 12.85 21.40 9.02
N LYS A 43 12.42 22.39 9.79
CA LYS A 43 11.01 22.84 9.87
C LYS A 43 10.45 23.21 8.49
N LYS A 44 11.29 23.78 7.62
CA LYS A 44 10.91 24.20 6.26
C LYS A 44 10.60 23.00 5.36
N ALA A 45 11.43 21.96 5.43
CA ALA A 45 11.23 20.72 4.67
C ALA A 45 9.94 20.00 5.11
N ARG A 46 9.67 19.93 6.42
CA ARG A 46 8.41 19.36 6.94
C ARG A 46 7.17 20.06 6.42
N LYS A 47 7.19 21.41 6.39
CA LYS A 47 6.07 22.22 5.91
C LYS A 47 5.79 21.96 4.42
N LEU A 48 6.84 21.92 3.59
CA LEU A 48 6.72 21.62 2.15
C LEU A 48 6.18 20.21 1.89
N ILE A 49 6.63 19.21 2.67
CA ILE A 49 6.13 17.83 2.57
C ILE A 49 4.66 17.74 2.98
N GLU A 50 4.26 18.44 4.05
CA GLU A 50 2.88 18.43 4.52
C GLU A 50 1.94 19.11 3.51
N GLU A 51 2.37 20.23 2.92
CA GLU A 51 1.61 20.95 1.90
C GLU A 51 1.42 20.08 0.64
N THR A 52 2.49 19.44 0.17
CA THR A 52 2.43 18.53 -0.99
C THR A 52 1.57 17.30 -0.73
N LEU A 53 1.64 16.71 0.47
CA LEU A 53 0.82 15.57 0.86
C LEU A 53 -0.68 15.93 0.90
N LYS A 54 -1.03 17.08 1.50
CA LYS A 54 -2.43 17.56 1.56
C LYS A 54 -3.03 17.78 0.17
N ILE A 55 -2.22 18.24 -0.80
CA ILE A 55 -2.65 18.44 -2.18
C ILE A 55 -2.87 17.10 -2.87
N ALA A 56 -1.95 16.14 -2.70
CA ALA A 56 -2.07 14.80 -3.27
C ALA A 56 -3.32 14.05 -2.76
N ASP A 57 -3.66 14.22 -1.47
CA ASP A 57 -4.86 13.64 -0.87
C ASP A 57 -6.17 14.31 -1.33
N SER A 58 -6.12 15.58 -1.76
CA SER A 58 -7.29 16.32 -2.26
C SER A 58 -7.01 17.03 -3.60
N PRO A 59 -6.90 16.28 -4.70
CA PRO A 59 -6.51 16.83 -6.01
C PRO A 59 -7.57 17.76 -6.62
N LYS A 60 -8.77 17.84 -6.05
CA LYS A 60 -9.87 18.67 -6.56
C LYS A 60 -9.90 20.10 -6.00
N SER A 61 -9.10 20.45 -4.99
CA SER A 61 -9.28 21.71 -4.24
C SER A 61 -8.24 22.79 -4.49
N ARG A 62 -7.10 22.52 -5.14
CA ARG A 62 -6.06 23.53 -5.38
C ARG A 62 -5.44 23.38 -6.76
N THR A 63 -5.68 24.36 -7.61
CA THR A 63 -4.92 24.62 -8.83
C THR A 63 -3.50 25.02 -8.46
N PHE A 64 -2.53 24.43 -9.16
CA PHE A 64 -1.13 24.81 -9.07
C PHE A 64 -0.98 26.30 -9.43
N THR A 65 -0.58 27.14 -8.47
CA THR A 65 0.12 28.39 -8.81
C THR A 65 1.60 28.04 -8.81
N LEU A 66 2.10 27.73 -10.00
CA LEU A 66 3.53 27.79 -10.31
C LEU A 66 4.01 29.24 -10.21
#